data_AF-A0A965ZPE4-F1
#
_entry.id   AF-A0A965ZPE4-F1
#
_cell.length_a   1.000
_cell.length_b   1.000
_cell.length_c   1.000
_cell.angle_alpha   90.00
_cell.angle_beta   90.00
_cell.angle_gamma   90.00
#
_symmetry.space_group_name_H-M   'P 1'
#
loop_
_entity.id
_entity.type
_entity.pdbx_description
1 polymer ?
#
loop_
_entity_poly.entity_id
_entity_poly.type
_entity_poly.pdbx_seq_one_letter_code
_entity_poly.pdbx_strand_id
1 'polypeptide(L)'
;MKHAIVETWDAVMDNRHNPLRHLDLASQHYLMQVLGWMWSMVFCLSFLSIVQFGYIWLAHLLLIAGITMTVSVFRQAERSRAPARVDSADLSSASRCVWKLDSEA
;
A
#
# COMPACT_ATOMS: atom_id res chain seq x y z
N MET A 1 -28.97 -8.35 -7.59
CA MET A 1 -27.71 -8.66 -8.31
C MET A 1 -26.60 -7.66 -8.01
N LYS A 2 -26.81 -6.35 -8.21
CA LYS A 2 -25.80 -5.31 -7.93
C LYS A 2 -25.26 -5.35 -6.49
N HIS A 3 -26.17 -5.45 -5.51
CA HIS A 3 -25.79 -5.55 -4.09
C HIS A 3 -24.92 -6.77 -3.78
N ALA A 4 -25.23 -7.95 -4.33
CA ALA A 4 -24.43 -9.15 -4.10
C ALA A 4 -23.01 -9.00 -4.66
N ILE A 5 -22.84 -8.36 -5.82
CA ILE A 5 -21.52 -8.11 -6.42
C ILE A 5 -20.73 -7.12 -5.54
N VAL A 6 -21.38 -6.06 -5.07
CA VAL A 6 -20.75 -5.06 -4.20
C VAL A 6 -20.34 -5.67 -2.86
N GLU A 7 -21.19 -6.47 -2.22
CA GLU A 7 -20.83 -7.11 -0.95
C GLU A 7 -19.73 -8.17 -1.10
N THR A 8 -19.73 -8.93 -2.20
CA THR A 8 -18.65 -9.88 -2.48
C THR A 8 -17.34 -9.16 -2.76
N TRP A 9 -17.39 -8.02 -3.45
CA TRP A 9 -16.24 -7.16 -3.69
C TRP A 9 -15.71 -6.53 -2.39
N ASP A 10 -16.59 -6.03 -1.53
CA ASP A 10 -16.22 -5.46 -0.22
C ASP A 10 -15.56 -6.52 0.66
N ALA A 11 -16.09 -7.75 0.69
CA ALA A 11 -15.53 -8.84 1.48
C ALA A 11 -14.11 -9.23 1.05
N VAL A 12 -13.78 -9.11 -0.24
CA VAL A 12 -12.46 -9.50 -0.79
C VAL A 12 -11.49 -8.33 -0.80
N MET A 13 -11.94 -7.15 -1.23
CA MET A 13 -11.08 -6.02 -1.58
C MET A 13 -11.06 -4.90 -0.53
N ASP A 14 -12.11 -4.78 0.31
CA ASP A 14 -12.13 -3.76 1.34
C ASP A 14 -11.34 -4.20 2.58
N ASN A 15 -10.31 -3.40 2.89
CA ASN A 15 -9.45 -3.58 4.05
C ASN A 15 -10.25 -3.63 5.36
N ARG A 16 -11.39 -2.95 5.43
CA ARG A 16 -12.26 -2.88 6.61
C ARG A 16 -13.12 -4.11 6.84
N HIS A 17 -13.32 -4.94 5.83
CA HIS A 17 -14.20 -6.11 5.90
C HIS A 17 -13.46 -7.42 5.65
N ASN A 18 -12.26 -7.35 5.08
CA ASN A 18 -11.41 -8.51 4.84
C ASN A 18 -10.99 -9.17 6.18
N PRO A 19 -11.01 -10.51 6.31
CA PRO A 19 -10.49 -11.23 7.48
C PRO A 19 -9.06 -10.85 7.90
N LEU A 20 -8.28 -10.23 7.01
CA LEU A 20 -6.92 -9.74 7.26
C LEU A 20 -6.88 -8.32 7.88
N ARG A 21 -8.01 -7.75 8.30
CA ARG A 21 -8.13 -6.41 8.93
C ARG A 21 -7.24 -6.21 10.16
N HIS A 22 -6.94 -7.27 10.88
CA HIS A 22 -6.14 -7.20 12.10
C HIS A 22 -4.63 -7.03 11.85
N LEU A 23 -4.17 -7.07 10.59
CA LEU A 23 -2.77 -6.83 10.22
C LEU A 23 -2.56 -5.38 9.74
N ASP A 24 -1.30 -4.94 9.83
CA ASP A 24 -0.86 -3.65 9.30
C ASP A 24 -1.21 -3.48 7.81
N LEU A 25 -1.52 -2.24 7.40
CA LEU A 25 -2.00 -1.90 6.06
C LEU A 25 -1.05 -2.42 4.96
N ALA A 26 0.26 -2.35 5.24
CA ALA A 26 1.31 -2.83 4.36
C ALA A 26 1.25 -4.35 4.14
N SER A 27 1.00 -5.14 5.20
CA SER A 27 0.88 -6.60 5.11
C SER A 27 -0.37 -7.02 4.36
N GLN A 28 -1.46 -6.26 4.50
CA GLN A 28 -2.69 -6.52 3.76
C GLN A 28 -2.53 -6.30 2.26
N HIS A 29 -1.92 -5.18 1.86
CA HIS A 29 -1.63 -4.91 0.46
C HIS A 29 -0.71 -5.97 -0.15
N TYR A 30 0.30 -6.42 0.60
CA TYR A 30 1.20 -7.48 0.18
C TYR A 30 0.47 -8.80 -0.10
N LEU A 31 -0.45 -9.21 0.78
CA LEU A 31 -1.23 -10.45 0.57
C LEU A 31 -2.15 -10.38 -0.65
N MET A 32 -2.78 -9.23 -0.90
CA MET A 32 -3.59 -9.02 -2.10
C MET A 32 -2.75 -9.11 -3.38
N GLN A 33 -1.52 -8.58 -3.34
CA GLN A 33 -0.58 -8.67 -4.44
C GLN A 33 -0.11 -10.11 -4.71
N VAL A 34 0.17 -10.89 -3.65
CA VAL A 34 0.57 -12.30 -3.72
C VAL A 34 -0.56 -13.17 -4.28
N LEU A 35 -1.81 -12.91 -3.88
CA LEU A 35 -2.97 -13.62 -4.41
C LEU A 35 -3.11 -13.38 -5.92
N GLY A 36 -3.02 -12.12 -6.36
CA GLY A 36 -3.00 -11.78 -7.79
C GLY A 36 -1.85 -12.45 -8.54
N TRP A 37 -0.66 -12.50 -7.92
CA TRP A 37 0.51 -13.17 -8.49
C TRP A 37 0.30 -14.69 -8.67
N MET A 38 -0.29 -15.37 -7.68
CA MET A 38 -0.63 -16.80 -7.76
C MET A 38 -1.57 -17.07 -8.94
N TRP A 39 -2.65 -16.30 -9.07
CA TRP A 39 -3.62 -16.47 -10.15
C TRP A 39 -3.02 -16.19 -11.54
N SER A 40 -2.12 -15.20 -11.65
CA SER A 40 -1.39 -14.95 -12.90
C SER A 40 -0.52 -16.13 -13.32
N MET A 41 0.10 -16.86 -12.38
CA MET A 41 0.86 -18.07 -12.69
C MET A 41 -0.03 -19.22 -13.17
N VAL A 42 -1.20 -19.40 -12.56
CA VAL A 42 -2.20 -20.41 -12.98
C VAL A 42 -2.63 -20.17 -14.43
N PHE A 43 -2.90 -18.92 -14.80
CA PHE A 43 -3.25 -18.59 -16.19
C PHE A 43 -2.07 -18.83 -17.13
N CYS A 44 -0.85 -18.45 -16.76
CA CYS A 44 0.31 -18.67 -17.63
C CYS A 44 0.63 -20.15 -17.85
N LEU A 45 0.49 -20.99 -16.81
CA LEU A 45 0.61 -22.45 -16.91
C LEU A 45 -0.49 -23.04 -17.80
N SER A 46 -1.71 -22.49 -17.76
CA SER A 46 -2.82 -22.95 -18.59
C SER A 46 -2.57 -22.75 -20.10
N PHE A 47 -1.82 -21.70 -20.49
CA PHE A 47 -1.47 -21.42 -21.89
C PHE A 47 -0.13 -22.02 -22.34
N LEU A 48 0.64 -22.64 -21.41
CA LEU A 48 1.84 -23.45 -21.66
C LEU A 48 2.87 -22.85 -22.65
N SER A 49 3.10 -21.53 -22.62
CA SER A 49 4.11 -20.85 -23.44
C SER A 49 5.24 -20.27 -22.58
N ILE A 50 6.46 -20.77 -22.79
CA ILE A 50 7.65 -20.44 -21.98
C ILE A 50 8.08 -18.96 -22.12
N VAL A 51 7.83 -18.36 -23.29
CA VAL A 51 8.16 -16.96 -23.57
C VAL A 51 7.17 -16.03 -22.86
N GLN A 52 5.88 -16.38 -22.87
CA GLN A 52 4.85 -15.58 -22.20
C GLN A 52 5.04 -15.57 -20.68
N PHE A 53 5.53 -16.68 -20.12
CA PHE A 53 5.86 -16.79 -18.71
C PHE A 53 6.93 -15.80 -18.27
N GLY A 54 8.00 -15.65 -19.05
CA GLY A 54 9.08 -14.70 -18.75
C GLY A 54 8.59 -13.26 -18.69
N TYR A 55 7.79 -12.82 -19.67
CA TYR A 55 7.29 -11.44 -19.72
C TYR A 55 6.31 -11.12 -18.58
N ILE A 56 5.37 -12.01 -18.31
CA ILE A 56 4.40 -11.85 -17.21
C ILE A 56 5.15 -11.79 -15.88
N TRP A 57 6.09 -12.70 -15.64
CA TRP A 57 6.86 -12.74 -14.40
C TRP A 57 7.71 -11.48 -14.19
N LEU A 58 8.41 -11.02 -15.23
CA LEU A 58 9.23 -9.80 -15.17
C LEU A 58 8.39 -8.55 -14.88
N ALA A 59 7.24 -8.40 -15.54
CA ALA A 59 6.35 -7.27 -15.32
C ALA A 59 5.84 -7.21 -13.87
N HIS A 60 5.49 -8.36 -13.28
CA HIS A 60 5.05 -8.43 -11.89
C HIS A 60 6.18 -8.09 -10.91
N LEU A 61 7.38 -8.62 -11.11
CA LEU A 61 8.53 -8.29 -10.26
C LEU A 61 8.83 -6.79 -10.27
N LEU A 62 8.76 -6.15 -11.43
CA LEU A 62 9.00 -4.73 -11.57
C LEU A 62 7.94 -3.90 -10.84
N LEU A 63 6.66 -4.28 -10.92
CA LEU A 63 5.57 -3.63 -10.19
C LEU A 63 5.73 -3.77 -8.67
N ILE A 64 5.99 -4.99 -8.18
CA ILE A 64 6.18 -5.27 -6.75
C ILE A 64 7.41 -4.52 -6.23
N ALA A 65 8.50 -4.50 -7.00
CA ALA A 65 9.70 -3.73 -6.68
C ALA A 65 9.39 -2.23 -6.57
N GLY A 66 8.62 -1.66 -7.50
CA GLY A 66 8.21 -0.26 -7.46
C GLY A 66 7.38 0.10 -6.22
N ILE A 67 6.41 -0.75 -5.87
CA ILE A 67 5.56 -0.54 -4.68
C ILE A 67 6.39 -0.63 -3.40
N THR A 68 7.20 -1.68 -3.26
CA THR A 68 8.05 -1.88 -2.07
C THR A 68 9.10 -0.79 -1.92
N MET A 69 9.69 -0.33 -3.03
CA MET A 69 10.61 0.81 -3.04
C MET A 69 9.90 2.08 -2.56
N THR A 70 8.70 2.37 -3.06
CA THR A 70 7.91 3.55 -2.65
C THR A 70 7.59 3.52 -1.16
N VAL A 71 7.14 2.38 -0.63
CA VAL A 71 6.91 2.20 0.81
C VAL A 71 8.21 2.36 1.60
N SER A 72 9.33 1.80 1.12
CA SER A 72 10.62 1.94 1.80
C SER A 72 11.07 3.40 1.90
N VAL A 73 10.84 4.18 0.84
CA VAL A 73 11.16 5.62 0.79
C VAL A 73 10.27 6.39 1.76
N PHE A 74 8.97 6.11 1.80
CA PHE A 74 8.06 6.77 2.74
C PHE A 74 8.39 6.42 4.19
N ARG A 75 8.67 5.15 4.51
CA ARG A 75 9.10 4.75 5.86
C ARG A 75 10.43 5.40 6.24
N GLN A 76 11.35 5.57 5.30
CA GLN A 76 12.60 6.28 5.55
C GLN A 76 12.37 7.78 5.77
N ALA A 77 11.46 8.41 5.04
CA ALA A 77 11.06 9.80 5.23
C ALA A 77 10.38 10.03 6.60
N GLU A 78 9.50 9.13 7.03
CA GLU A 78 8.88 9.18 8.36
C GLU A 78 9.91 9.02 9.49
N ARG A 79 10.86 8.08 9.33
CA ARG A 79 11.89 7.81 10.33
C ARG A 79 12.91 8.94 10.45
N SER A 80 13.21 9.62 9.35
CA SER A 80 14.05 10.83 9.36
C SER A 80 13.31 12.07 9.87
N ARG A 81 11.97 12.05 9.91
CA ARG A 81 11.10 13.03 10.58
C ARG A 81 10.86 12.71 12.06
N ALA A 82 11.54 11.72 12.65
CA ALA A 82 11.60 11.54 14.10
C ALA A 82 11.90 12.90 14.72
N PRO A 83 11.05 13.39 15.65
CA PRO A 83 10.92 14.81 15.86
C PRO A 83 12.26 15.36 16.31
N ALA A 84 12.83 16.24 15.51
CA ALA A 84 13.55 17.36 16.10
C ALA A 84 12.51 17.99 17.02
N ARG A 85 12.60 17.68 18.31
CA ARG A 85 11.91 18.40 19.37
C ARG A 85 12.48 19.81 19.25
N VAL A 86 11.86 20.61 18.39
CA VAL A 86 12.06 22.05 18.39
C VAL A 86 11.43 22.46 19.70
N ASP A 87 12.25 22.52 20.74
CA ASP A 87 11.81 23.04 22.02
C ASP A 87 11.22 24.40 21.74
N SER A 88 9.97 24.58 22.17
CA SER A 88 9.10 25.73 21.95
C SER A 88 9.71 27.06 22.42
N ALA A 89 10.89 27.03 23.03
CA ALA A 89 11.67 28.18 23.48
C ALA A 89 12.36 28.93 22.32
N ASP A 90 12.60 28.29 21.16
CA ASP A 90 13.32 28.92 20.03
C ASP A 90 12.38 29.46 18.92
N LEU A 91 11.07 29.28 19.09
CA LEU A 91 10.08 29.79 18.14
C LEU A 91 9.70 31.23 18.49
N SER A 92 10.33 32.19 17.79
CA SER A 92 9.97 33.60 17.82
C SER A 92 8.47 33.81 17.52
N SER A 93 7.89 34.86 18.13
CA SER A 93 6.49 35.32 18.09
C SER A 93 5.82 35.29 16.70
N ALA A 94 6.62 35.29 15.62
CA ALA A 94 6.17 35.17 14.24
C ALA A 94 5.51 33.82 13.88
N SER A 95 5.74 32.76 14.67
CA SER A 95 5.15 31.42 14.43
C SER A 95 3.70 31.27 14.88
N ARG A 96 3.09 32.31 15.48
CA ARG A 96 1.66 32.29 15.85
C ARG A 96 0.70 32.32 14.66
N CYS A 97 1.18 32.61 13.44
CA CYS A 97 0.41 32.44 12.20
C CYS A 97 0.81 31.15 11.47
N VAL A 98 1.02 30.06 12.21
CA VAL A 98 1.07 28.72 11.64
C VAL A 98 -0.35 28.24 11.41
N TRP A 99 -0.68 28.03 10.13
CA TRP A 99 -1.93 27.45 9.68
C TRP A 99 -2.10 26.06 10.32
N LYS A 100 -3.07 25.95 11.23
CA LYS A 100 -3.36 24.71 11.96
C LYS A 100 -4.18 23.77 11.09
N LEU A 101 -3.47 22.90 10.37
CA LEU A 101 -4.02 21.78 9.58
C LEU A 101 -4.80 20.76 10.44
N ASP A 102 -4.73 20.85 11.77
CA ASP A 102 -5.43 20.00 12.75
C ASP A 102 -6.87 20.47 13.07
N SER A 103 -7.32 21.60 12.52
CA SER A 103 -8.66 22.14 12.83
C SER A 103 -9.78 21.62 11.91
N GLU A 104 -9.46 20.80 10.91
CA GLU A 104 -10.40 20.31 9.89
C GLU A 104 -10.53 18.78 9.85
N ALA A 105 -9.87 18.06 10.77
CA ALA A 105 -10.03 16.61 10.98
C ALA A 105 -10.79 16.35 12.28
#